data_AF-A0A957QXY5-F1
#
_entry.id   AF-A0A957QXY5-F1
#
_cell.length_a   1.000
_cell.length_b   1.000
_cell.length_c   1.000
_cell.angle_alpha   90.00
_cell.angle_beta   90.00
_cell.angle_gamma   90.00
#
_symmetry.space_group_name_H-M   'P 1'
#
loop_
_entity.id
_entity.type
_entity.pdbx_description
1 polymer ?
#
loop_
_entity_poly.entity_id
_entity_poly.type
_entity_poly.pdbx_seq_one_letter_code
_entity_poly.pdbx_strand_id
1 'polypeptide(L)'
;MSYFLFLALFLGIPIVLLLAQLRWEKRPTPAIWQNMSVRQALLIIIALALFYTTPWDNYLVATRVWWYDPALVTGLTIGWVPIEEYTFFIVQPIMTGLLL
;
A
#
# COMPACT_ATOMS: atom_id res chain seq x y z
N MET A 1 -4.51 -3.62 -18.97
CA MET A 1 -3.49 -2.82 -18.23
C MET A 1 -2.90 -3.73 -17.17
N SER A 2 -1.58 -3.82 -17.04
CA SER A 2 -0.97 -4.65 -16.00
C SER A 2 -1.25 -4.07 -14.61
N TYR A 3 -1.25 -4.92 -13.59
CA TYR A 3 -1.56 -4.48 -12.24
C TYR A 3 -0.49 -3.50 -11.70
N PHE A 4 0.80 -3.72 -11.99
CA PHE A 4 1.82 -2.72 -11.66
C PHE A 4 1.61 -1.38 -12.35
N LEU A 5 1.14 -1.35 -13.60
CA LEU A 5 0.84 -0.10 -14.29
C LEU A 5 -0.36 0.60 -13.64
N PHE A 6 -1.38 -0.16 -13.22
CA PHE A 6 -2.47 0.38 -12.43
C PHE A 6 -1.96 1.03 -11.13
N LEU A 7 -1.12 0.33 -10.36
CA LEU A 7 -0.55 0.87 -9.12
C LEU A 7 0.31 2.12 -9.39
N ALA A 8 1.12 2.12 -10.45
CA ALA A 8 1.96 3.27 -10.80
C ALA A 8 1.12 4.52 -11.14
N LEU A 9 0.01 4.35 -11.86
CA LEU A 9 -0.87 5.45 -12.24
C LEU A 9 -1.73 5.92 -11.06
N PHE A 10 -2.38 5.01 -10.36
CA PHE A 10 -3.39 5.35 -9.36
C PHE A 10 -2.84 5.57 -7.96
N LEU A 11 -1.65 5.06 -7.63
CA LEU A 11 -0.97 5.34 -6.37
C LEU A 11 0.28 6.18 -6.57
N GLY A 12 1.10 5.85 -7.57
CA GLY A 12 2.35 6.56 -7.83
C GLY A 12 2.15 8.05 -8.12
N ILE A 13 1.18 8.40 -9.00
CA ILE A 13 0.90 9.81 -9.33
C ILE A 13 0.42 10.59 -8.09
N PRO A 14 -0.62 10.16 -7.34
CA PRO A 14 -1.01 10.88 -6.12
C PRO A 14 0.11 11.00 -5.09
N ILE A 15 0.92 9.96 -4.88
CA ILE A 15 2.06 10.01 -3.96
C ILE A 15 3.05 11.10 -4.37
N VAL A 16 3.42 11.18 -5.65
CA VAL A 16 4.34 12.21 -6.15
C VAL A 16 3.76 13.61 -5.94
N LEU A 17 2.46 13.80 -6.22
CA LEU A 17 1.77 15.08 -6.03
C LEU A 17 1.73 15.49 -4.54
N LEU A 18 1.38 14.56 -3.65
CA LEU A 18 1.35 14.80 -2.21
C LEU A 18 2.73 15.11 -1.64
N LEU A 19 3.77 14.38 -2.08
CA LEU A 19 5.15 14.67 -1.68
C LEU A 19 5.61 16.05 -2.18
N ALA A 20 5.22 16.46 -3.39
CA ALA A 20 5.51 17.81 -3.89
C ALA A 20 4.81 18.89 -3.06
N GLN A 21 3.54 18.67 -2.68
CA GLN A 21 2.79 19.57 -1.81
C GLN A 21 3.44 19.71 -0.42
N LEU A 22 3.84 18.59 0.20
CA LEU A 22 4.52 18.59 1.50
C LEU A 22 5.87 19.31 1.49
N ARG A 23 6.55 19.38 0.33
CA ARG A 23 7.79 20.19 0.20
C ARG A 23 7.52 21.69 0.16
N TRP A 24 6.35 22.10 -0.33
CA TRP A 24 5.97 23.51 -0.44
C TRP A 24 5.30 24.03 0.83
N GLU A 25 4.55 23.18 1.53
CA GLU A 25 3.86 23.57 2.76
C GLU A 25 4.70 23.26 4.01
N LYS A 26 5.07 24.30 4.77
CA LYS A 26 5.54 24.13 6.15
C LYS A 26 4.34 23.85 7.05
N ARG A 27 3.79 22.64 7.01
CA ARG A 27 2.71 22.24 7.92
C ARG A 27 3.27 22.14 9.34
N PRO A 28 2.69 22.85 10.33
CA PRO A 28 3.01 22.58 11.72
C PRO A 28 2.58 21.15 12.04
N THR A 29 3.50 20.35 12.59
CA THR A 29 3.18 18.98 13.04
C THR A 29 2.06 19.06 14.08
N PRO A 30 0.90 18.40 13.85
CA PRO A 30 -0.18 18.40 14.83
C PRO A 30 0.33 17.86 16.16
N ALA A 31 0.18 18.63 17.24
CA ALA A 31 0.64 18.28 18.59
C ALA A 31 -0.12 17.08 19.23
N ILE A 32 -0.94 16.38 18.45
CA ILE A 32 -1.87 15.32 18.88
C ILE A 32 -1.13 14.01 19.19
N TRP A 33 0.15 13.87 18.79
CA TRP A 33 0.93 12.65 18.97
C TRP A 33 2.30 12.91 19.63
N GLN A 34 2.32 13.45 20.85
CA GLN A 34 3.59 13.72 21.56
C GLN A 34 4.40 12.45 21.86
N ASN A 35 3.77 11.26 21.85
CA ASN A 35 4.42 9.99 22.21
C ASN A 35 4.76 9.06 21.03
N MET A 36 4.30 9.32 19.80
CA MET A 36 4.58 8.44 18.65
C MET A 36 4.81 9.26 17.38
N SER A 37 5.93 9.05 16.71
CA SER A 37 6.21 9.70 15.43
C SER A 37 5.29 9.17 14.33
N VAL A 38 4.94 10.03 13.36
CA VAL A 38 4.16 9.65 12.16
C VAL A 38 4.77 8.44 11.44
N ARG A 39 6.11 8.37 11.40
CA ARG A 39 6.84 7.25 10.82
C ARG A 39 6.55 5.93 11.55
N GLN A 40 6.51 5.93 12.88
CA GLN A 40 6.20 4.73 13.67
C GLN A 40 4.77 4.27 13.44
N ALA A 41 3.80 5.20 13.48
CA ALA A 41 2.41 4.88 13.20
C ALA A 41 2.24 4.28 11.79
N LEU A 42 2.91 4.86 10.79
CA LEU A 42 2.88 4.37 9.42
C LEU A 42 3.49 2.96 9.30
N LEU A 43 4.63 2.71 9.93
CA LEU A 43 5.26 1.37 9.93
C LEU A 43 4.36 0.33 10.60
N ILE A 44 3.69 0.68 11.69
CA ILE A 44 2.73 -0.20 12.37
C ILE A 44 1.57 -0.54 11.43
N ILE A 45 1.00 0.46 10.75
CA ILE A 45 -0.11 0.24 9.82
C ILE A 45 0.33 -0.62 8.62
N ILE A 46 1.51 -0.39 8.06
CA ILE A 46 2.04 -1.22 6.96
C ILE A 46 2.25 -2.66 7.43
N ALA A 47 2.83 -2.86 8.61
CA ALA A 47 3.01 -4.19 9.18
C ALA A 47 1.66 -4.88 9.42
N LEU A 48 0.69 -4.17 9.99
CA LEU A 48 -0.67 -4.68 10.19
C LEU A 48 -1.31 -5.05 8.86
N ALA A 49 -1.24 -4.18 7.84
CA ALA A 49 -1.75 -4.49 6.51
C ALA A 49 -1.13 -5.79 6.00
N LEU A 50 0.20 -5.89 5.94
CA LEU A 50 0.89 -7.09 5.46
C LEU A 50 0.50 -8.35 6.26
N PHE A 51 0.71 -8.36 7.57
CA PHE A 51 0.55 -9.58 8.37
C PHE A 51 -0.92 -9.98 8.55
N TYR A 52 -1.83 -9.01 8.60
CA TYR A 52 -3.24 -9.30 8.75
C TYR A 52 -3.89 -9.71 7.45
N THR A 53 -3.62 -9.04 6.32
CA THR A 53 -4.31 -9.35 5.05
C THR A 53 -3.70 -10.56 4.36
N THR A 54 -2.38 -10.77 4.43
CA THR A 54 -1.69 -11.84 3.69
C THR A 54 -2.32 -13.23 3.86
N PRO A 55 -2.64 -13.71 5.09
CA PRO A 55 -3.20 -15.04 5.27
C PRO A 55 -4.59 -15.18 4.63
N TRP A 56 -5.45 -14.16 4.79
CA TRP A 56 -6.79 -14.18 4.24
C TRP A 56 -6.77 -14.10 2.72
N ASP A 57 -5.95 -13.22 2.15
CA ASP A 57 -5.88 -13.04 0.71
C ASP A 57 -5.39 -14.31 0.01
N ASN A 58 -4.35 -14.94 0.58
CA ASN A 58 -3.87 -16.23 0.11
C ASN A 58 -4.92 -17.32 0.22
N TYR A 59 -5.65 -17.39 1.34
CA TYR A 59 -6.70 -18.37 1.53
C TYR A 59 -7.82 -18.21 0.50
N LEU A 60 -8.26 -16.97 0.25
CA LEU A 60 -9.34 -16.68 -0.69
C LEU A 60 -8.95 -17.00 -2.15
N VAL A 61 -7.72 -16.69 -2.54
CA VAL A 61 -7.22 -17.03 -3.88
C VAL A 61 -6.97 -18.53 -4.02
N ALA A 62 -6.42 -19.19 -3.00
CA ALA A 62 -6.21 -20.64 -2.98
C ALA A 62 -7.52 -21.42 -3.10
N THR A 63 -8.59 -20.94 -2.45
CA THR A 63 -9.93 -21.52 -2.48
C THR A 63 -10.77 -21.07 -3.67
N ARG A 64 -10.20 -20.28 -4.59
CA ARG A 64 -10.87 -19.78 -5.81
C ARG A 64 -12.14 -18.97 -5.54
N VAL A 65 -12.26 -18.36 -4.35
CA VAL A 65 -13.33 -17.39 -4.08
C VAL A 65 -13.18 -16.21 -5.05
N TRP A 66 -11.94 -15.83 -5.35
CA TRP A 66 -11.58 -14.90 -6.42
C TRP A 66 -10.17 -15.21 -6.93
N TRP A 67 -9.73 -14.55 -8.00
CA TRP A 67 -8.43 -14.80 -8.63
C TRP A 67 -7.94 -13.58 -9.42
N TYR A 68 -6.65 -13.61 -9.77
CA TYR A 68 -6.02 -12.66 -10.67
C TYR A 68 -5.91 -13.25 -12.07
N ASP A 69 -6.14 -12.44 -13.10
CA ASP A 69 -5.86 -12.83 -14.48
C ASP A 69 -4.35 -12.93 -14.70
N PRO A 70 -3.78 -14.11 -15.03
CA PRO A 70 -2.35 -14.28 -15.26
C PRO A 70 -1.78 -13.37 -16.36
N ALA A 71 -2.61 -12.88 -17.29
CA ALA A 71 -2.16 -11.96 -18.34
C ALA A 71 -1.96 -10.52 -17.83
N LEU A 72 -2.47 -10.19 -16.63
CA LEU A 72 -2.43 -8.84 -16.06
C LEU A 72 -1.42 -8.69 -14.92
N VAL A 73 -0.88 -9.80 -14.42
CA VAL A 73 0.12 -9.84 -13.34
C VAL A 73 1.44 -10.41 -13.88
N THR A 74 2.53 -10.19 -13.15
CA THR A 74 3.88 -10.68 -13.52
C THR A 74 4.04 -12.18 -13.36
N GLY A 75 3.12 -12.84 -12.66
CA GLY A 75 3.20 -14.26 -12.34
C GLY A 75 4.14 -14.58 -11.17
N LEU A 76 4.81 -13.59 -10.59
CA LEU A 76 5.57 -13.75 -9.36
C LEU A 76 4.61 -13.72 -8.18
N THR A 77 4.55 -14.80 -7.40
CA THR A 77 3.64 -14.92 -6.25
C THR A 77 4.40 -15.18 -4.96
N ILE A 78 3.82 -14.73 -3.85
CA ILE A 78 4.15 -15.22 -2.51
C ILE A 78 2.94 -16.03 -2.07
N GLY A 79 3.11 -17.36 -2.00
CA GLY A 79 1.95 -18.26 -1.92
C GLY A 79 1.13 -18.22 -3.21
N TRP A 80 -0.15 -17.87 -3.10
CA TRP A 80 -1.11 -17.80 -4.21
C TRP A 80 -1.33 -16.39 -4.75
N VAL A 81 -0.88 -15.37 -4.02
CA VAL A 81 -1.16 -13.96 -4.34
C VAL A 81 0.05 -13.33 -5.07
N PRO A 82 -0.18 -12.55 -6.14
CA PRO A 82 0.88 -11.87 -6.89
C PRO A 82 1.59 -10.79 -6.06
N ILE A 83 2.90 -10.58 -6.29
CA ILE A 83 3.72 -9.57 -5.58
C ILE A 83 3.18 -8.14 -5.70
N GLU A 84 2.40 -7.88 -6.75
CA GLU A 84 1.69 -6.64 -7.00
C GLU A 84 0.73 -6.30 -5.85
N GLU A 85 0.01 -7.29 -5.33
CA GLU A 85 -0.91 -7.08 -4.21
C GLU A 85 -0.16 -6.75 -2.92
N TYR A 86 0.98 -7.40 -2.68
CA TYR A 86 1.85 -7.04 -1.55
C TYR A 86 2.41 -5.63 -1.68
N THR A 87 2.70 -5.21 -2.93
CA THR A 87 3.08 -3.83 -3.22
C THR A 87 1.93 -2.87 -2.89
N PHE A 88 0.69 -3.24 -3.22
CA PHE A 88 -0.50 -2.49 -2.83
C PHE A 88 -0.64 -2.36 -1.31
N PHE A 89 -0.49 -3.46 -0.55
CA PHE A 89 -0.56 -3.46 0.92
C PHE A 89 0.44 -2.50 1.59
N ILE A 90 1.56 -2.20 0.92
CA ILE A 90 2.58 -1.26 1.43
C ILE A 90 2.32 0.16 0.94
N VAL A 91 2.10 0.33 -0.36
CA VAL A 91 2.06 1.65 -1.01
C VAL A 91 0.76 2.41 -0.68
N GLN A 92 -0.36 1.70 -0.56
CA GLN A 92 -1.66 2.32 -0.25
C GLN A 92 -1.68 3.02 1.14
N PRO A 93 -1.20 2.38 2.24
CA PRO A 93 -1.04 3.07 3.51
C PRO A 93 -0.08 4.26 3.46
N ILE A 94 1.01 4.17 2.68
CA ILE A 94 1.95 5.30 2.50
C ILE A 94 1.22 6.48 1.88
N MET A 95 0.51 6.28 0.76
CA MET A 95 -0.24 7.34 0.10
C MET A 95 -1.23 8.01 1.05
N THR A 96 -2.01 7.21 1.77
CA THR A 96 -3.02 7.72 2.71
C THR A 96 -2.37 8.43 3.89
N GLY A 97 -1.25 7.91 4.40
CA GLY A 97 -0.50 8.48 5.51
C GLY A 97 0.17 9.83 5.20
N LEU A 98 0.42 10.15 3.92
CA LEU A 98 0.94 11.47 3.51
C LEU A 98 -0.07 12.61 3.71
N LEU A 99 -1.35 12.31 3.97
CA LEU A 99 -2.38 13.31 4.25
C LEU A 99 -2.41 13.78 5.71
N LEU A 100 -1.73 13.06 6.62
CA LEU A 100 -1.65 13.33 8.05
C LEU A 100 -0.55 14.35 8.37
#